data_AF-A0A485A7H4-F1
#
_entry.id   AF-A0A485A7H4-F1
#
_cell.length_a   1.000
_cell.length_b   1.000
_cell.length_c   1.000
_cell.angle_alpha   90.00
_cell.angle_beta   90.00
_cell.angle_gamma   90.00
#
_symmetry.space_group_name_H-M   'P 1'
#
loop_
_entity.id
_entity.type
_entity.pdbx_description
1 polymer ?
#
loop_
_entity_poly.entity_id
_entity_poly.type
_entity_poly.pdbx_seq_one_letter_code
_entity_poly.pdbx_strand_id
1 'polypeptide(L)'
;MHLGSPLRAFNSLHRIGASALSNEIASGALFFAVGGFWWLLARLGKLPASLSRPWLLLSMLLGVMFVLAMTRVYQIETVPTWYSGGTTTSFFLTMALSGPLFAALLLRAANVEFNGRFFASLSVLALFVSVALVIQQGVELNEIQSSVQRAGARVPNYAALQIWRIALLASGLGCWICPLCRNQTPRPGSLFIGLLLVLAGELIGRGLFYGLHMTVGVAIAG
;
A
#
# COMPACT_ATOMS: atom_id res chain seq x y z
N MET A 1 -18.34 0.67 -3.73
CA MET A 1 -19.02 -0.13 -4.78
C MET A 1 -18.57 0.42 -6.13
N HIS A 2 -17.70 -0.29 -6.86
CA HIS A 2 -17.12 0.16 -8.14
C HIS A 2 -17.55 -0.72 -9.33
N LEU A 3 -18.16 -1.88 -9.06
CA LEU A 3 -18.81 -2.72 -10.06
C LEU A 3 -20.20 -2.14 -10.32
N GLY A 4 -20.46 -1.74 -11.57
CA GLY A 4 -21.76 -1.17 -11.99
C GLY A 4 -22.97 -2.07 -11.71
N SER A 5 -22.77 -3.35 -11.38
CA SER A 5 -23.80 -4.23 -10.84
C SER A 5 -23.21 -5.18 -9.78
N PRO A 6 -23.48 -4.97 -8.48
CA PRO A 6 -22.95 -5.80 -7.39
C PRO A 6 -23.32 -7.29 -7.52
N LEU A 7 -24.50 -7.60 -8.06
CA LEU A 7 -24.98 -8.97 -8.25
C LEU A 7 -24.16 -9.77 -9.28
N ARG A 8 -23.43 -9.11 -10.18
CA ARG A 8 -22.54 -9.77 -11.16
C ARG A 8 -21.10 -9.92 -10.67
N ALA A 9 -20.79 -9.58 -9.42
CA ALA A 9 -19.45 -9.75 -8.86
C ALA A 9 -18.98 -11.22 -8.95
N PHE A 10 -19.88 -12.19 -8.80
CA PHE A 10 -19.55 -13.61 -8.97
C PHE A 10 -19.08 -13.96 -10.38
N ASN A 11 -19.56 -13.26 -11.42
CA ASN A 11 -19.09 -13.50 -12.79
C ASN A 11 -17.61 -13.11 -12.98
N SER A 12 -17.11 -12.20 -12.14
CA SER A 12 -15.70 -11.81 -12.16
C SER A 12 -14.78 -12.95 -11.73
N LEU A 13 -15.28 -13.95 -10.99
CA LEU A 13 -14.51 -15.14 -10.55
C LEU A 13 -14.41 -16.23 -11.63
N HIS A 14 -15.16 -16.15 -12.73
CA HIS A 14 -15.10 -17.17 -13.79
C HIS A 14 -13.79 -17.15 -14.59
N ARG A 15 -12.93 -16.14 -14.40
CA ARG A 15 -11.66 -15.99 -15.14
C ARG A 15 -10.43 -15.98 -14.23
N ILE A 16 -10.48 -16.69 -13.11
CA ILE A 16 -9.32 -16.92 -12.25
C ILE A 16 -8.21 -17.56 -13.09
N GLY A 17 -6.98 -17.05 -12.96
CA GLY A 17 -5.82 -17.42 -13.75
C GLY A 17 -5.63 -16.57 -15.01
N ALA A 18 -6.71 -16.09 -15.64
CA ALA A 18 -6.65 -15.36 -16.91
C ALA A 18 -6.84 -13.84 -16.80
N SER A 19 -7.46 -13.36 -15.71
CA SER A 19 -7.72 -11.93 -15.50
C SER A 19 -7.09 -11.43 -14.21
N ALA A 20 -6.32 -10.35 -14.29
CA ALA A 20 -5.70 -9.71 -13.13
C ALA A 20 -6.75 -9.29 -12.07
N LEU A 21 -7.88 -8.72 -12.51
CA LEU A 21 -8.99 -8.34 -11.64
C LEU A 21 -9.61 -9.56 -10.93
N SER A 22 -9.83 -10.66 -11.66
CA SER A 22 -10.33 -11.89 -11.06
C SER A 22 -9.37 -12.46 -10.02
N ASN A 23 -8.07 -12.42 -10.30
CA ASN A 23 -7.02 -12.90 -9.40
C ASN A 23 -6.92 -12.05 -8.14
N GLU A 24 -7.07 -10.72 -8.25
CA GLU A 24 -7.13 -9.81 -7.11
C GLU A 24 -8.31 -10.15 -6.19
N ILE A 25 -9.52 -10.29 -6.74
CA ILE A 25 -10.71 -10.61 -5.95
C ILE A 25 -10.57 -11.97 -5.26
N ALA A 26 -10.10 -12.99 -5.99
CA ALA A 26 -9.92 -14.34 -5.45
C ALA A 26 -8.84 -14.38 -4.35
N SER A 27 -7.68 -13.75 -4.57
CA SER A 27 -6.59 -13.70 -3.60
C SER A 27 -6.97 -12.90 -2.35
N GLY A 28 -7.69 -11.79 -2.51
CA GLY A 28 -8.23 -11.01 -1.40
C GLY A 28 -9.23 -11.82 -0.57
N ALA A 29 -10.20 -12.46 -1.22
CA ALA A 29 -11.17 -13.33 -0.53
C ALA A 29 -10.48 -14.47 0.22
N LEU A 30 -9.47 -15.11 -0.39
CA LEU A 30 -8.69 -16.17 0.25
C LEU A 30 -7.91 -15.65 1.46
N PHE A 31 -7.23 -14.51 1.35
CA PHE A 31 -6.50 -13.89 2.46
C PHE A 31 -7.43 -13.58 3.64
N PHE A 32 -8.58 -12.94 3.39
CA PHE A 32 -9.55 -12.62 4.43
C PHE A 32 -10.18 -13.88 5.05
N ALA A 33 -10.50 -14.89 4.25
CA ALA A 33 -11.03 -16.15 4.76
C ALA A 33 -10.00 -16.84 5.66
N VAL A 34 -8.78 -17.06 5.17
CA VAL A 34 -7.74 -17.78 5.91
C VAL A 34 -7.34 -17.03 7.18
N GLY A 35 -7.10 -15.72 7.12
CA GLY A 35 -6.77 -14.91 8.29
C GLY A 35 -7.95 -14.72 9.26
N GLY A 36 -9.15 -14.56 8.73
CA GLY A 36 -10.38 -14.39 9.52
C GLY A 36 -10.77 -15.66 10.27
N PHE A 37 -10.70 -16.83 9.63
CA PHE A 37 -10.92 -18.11 10.30
C PHE A 37 -9.86 -18.39 11.36
N TRP A 38 -8.59 -18.07 11.06
CA TRP A 38 -7.54 -18.16 12.08
C TRP A 38 -7.89 -17.33 13.32
N TRP A 39 -8.23 -16.06 13.13
CA TRP A 39 -8.59 -15.15 14.22
C TRP A 39 -9.82 -15.65 15.00
N LEU A 40 -10.86 -16.11 14.31
CA LEU A 40 -12.09 -16.61 14.92
C LEU A 40 -11.81 -17.86 15.76
N LEU A 41 -11.11 -18.84 15.21
CA LEU A 41 -10.78 -20.08 15.92
C LEU A 41 -9.84 -19.83 17.12
N ALA A 42 -8.86 -18.94 16.96
CA ALA A 42 -8.00 -18.50 18.05
C ALA A 42 -8.81 -17.81 19.17
N ARG A 43 -9.74 -16.93 18.80
CA ARG A 43 -10.61 -16.24 19.77
C ARG A 43 -11.54 -17.19 20.52
N LEU A 44 -12.03 -18.23 19.85
CA LEU A 44 -12.87 -19.28 20.44
C LEU A 44 -12.07 -20.32 21.26
N GLY A 45 -10.74 -20.23 21.29
CA GLY A 45 -9.88 -21.20 21.99
C GLY A 45 -9.87 -22.59 21.34
N LYS A 46 -10.34 -22.71 20.09
CA LYS A 46 -10.46 -24.00 19.37
C LYS A 46 -9.25 -24.31 18.48
N LEU A 47 -8.24 -23.44 18.46
CA LEU A 47 -7.08 -23.58 17.59
C LEU A 47 -5.88 -24.19 18.34
N PRO A 48 -5.39 -25.38 17.93
CA PRO A 48 -4.18 -25.95 18.52
C PRO A 48 -2.96 -25.03 18.33
N ALA A 49 -2.12 -24.91 19.36
CA ALA A 49 -0.93 -24.05 19.31
C ALA A 49 0.06 -24.45 18.20
N SER A 50 0.16 -25.75 17.90
CA SER A 50 1.00 -26.29 16.80
C SER A 50 0.51 -25.86 15.42
N LEU A 51 -0.80 -25.70 15.24
CA LEU A 51 -1.42 -25.29 13.97
C LEU A 51 -1.49 -23.76 13.83
N SER A 52 -1.57 -23.04 14.94
CA SER A 52 -1.71 -21.58 14.94
C SER A 52 -0.54 -20.87 14.25
N ARG A 53 0.70 -21.26 14.54
CA ARG A 53 1.91 -20.64 13.94
C ARG A 53 2.02 -20.84 12.42
N PRO A 54 1.97 -22.07 11.86
CA PRO A 54 2.03 -22.25 10.41
C PRO A 54 0.86 -21.59 9.69
N TRP A 55 -0.33 -21.55 10.31
CA TRP A 55 -1.49 -20.85 9.74
C TRP A 55 -1.28 -19.33 9.68
N LEU A 56 -0.69 -18.73 10.71
CA LEU A 56 -0.28 -17.32 10.67
C LEU A 56 0.71 -17.05 9.54
N LEU A 57 1.73 -17.91 9.38
CA LEU A 57 2.70 -17.78 8.28
C LEU A 57 2.01 -17.86 6.92
N LEU A 58 1.11 -18.82 6.74
CA LEU A 58 0.29 -18.92 5.53
C LEU A 58 -0.52 -17.64 5.29
N SER A 59 -1.13 -17.08 6.33
CA SER A 59 -1.91 -15.83 6.23
C SER A 59 -1.02 -14.65 5.81
N MET A 60 0.20 -14.56 6.34
CA MET A 60 1.18 -13.53 5.95
C MET A 60 1.58 -13.67 4.48
N LEU A 61 1.86 -14.90 4.02
CA LEU A 61 2.19 -15.18 2.62
C LEU A 61 1.03 -14.83 1.68
N LEU A 62 -0.21 -15.18 2.06
CA LEU A 62 -1.40 -14.80 1.30
C LEU A 62 -1.60 -13.28 1.24
N GLY A 63 -1.28 -12.55 2.31
CA GLY A 63 -1.29 -11.09 2.31
C GLY A 63 -0.32 -10.49 1.30
N VAL A 64 0.91 -11.03 1.24
CA VAL A 64 1.90 -10.63 0.23
C VAL A 64 1.42 -10.95 -1.19
N MET A 65 0.86 -12.14 -1.40
CA MET A 65 0.29 -12.55 -2.69
C MET A 65 -0.89 -11.67 -3.11
N PHE A 66 -1.72 -11.25 -2.16
CA PHE A 66 -2.83 -10.34 -2.42
C PHE A 66 -2.35 -8.97 -2.89
N VAL A 67 -1.33 -8.41 -2.23
CA VAL A 67 -0.72 -7.15 -2.70
C VAL A 67 -0.12 -7.32 -4.10
N LEU A 68 0.55 -8.44 -4.40
CA LEU A 68 1.02 -8.74 -5.76
C LEU A 68 -0.13 -8.80 -6.77
N ALA A 69 -1.25 -9.43 -6.41
CA ALA A 69 -2.41 -9.48 -7.29
C ALA A 69 -3.00 -8.08 -7.53
N MET A 70 -3.06 -7.22 -6.51
CA MET A 70 -3.44 -5.81 -6.66
C MET A 70 -2.51 -5.07 -7.63
N THR A 71 -1.19 -5.26 -7.54
CA THR A 71 -0.27 -4.53 -8.43
C THR A 71 -0.44 -4.93 -9.89
N ARG A 72 -0.73 -6.22 -10.15
CA ARG A 72 -0.97 -6.76 -11.50
C ARG A 72 -2.20 -6.16 -12.18
N VAL A 73 -3.18 -5.66 -11.41
CA VAL A 73 -4.36 -4.96 -11.95
C VAL A 73 -3.96 -3.65 -12.62
N TYR A 74 -2.91 -3.00 -12.13
CA TYR A 74 -2.43 -1.72 -12.64
C TYR A 74 -1.31 -1.85 -13.68
N GLN A 75 -0.69 -3.02 -13.83
CA GLN A 75 0.29 -3.29 -14.88
C GLN A 75 -0.42 -3.51 -16.23
N ILE A 76 -1.07 -2.46 -16.73
CA ILE A 76 -1.80 -2.47 -17.99
C ILE A 76 -0.90 -1.85 -19.06
N GLU A 77 -0.57 -2.60 -20.10
CA GLU A 77 0.34 -2.16 -21.18
C GLU A 77 -0.10 -0.85 -21.86
N THR A 78 -1.40 -0.57 -21.90
CA THR A 78 -1.97 0.64 -22.52
C THR A 78 -1.84 1.90 -21.65
N VAL A 79 -1.36 1.78 -20.40
CA VAL A 79 -1.14 2.89 -19.47
C VAL A 79 0.33 2.89 -19.02
N PRO A 80 1.24 3.53 -19.79
CA PRO A 80 2.69 3.46 -19.54
C PRO A 80 3.11 4.00 -18.17
N THR A 81 2.38 4.99 -17.65
CA THR A 81 2.66 5.56 -16.33
C THR A 81 2.39 4.59 -15.17
N TRP A 82 1.58 3.57 -15.40
CA TRP A 82 1.30 2.51 -14.43
C TRP A 82 2.05 1.21 -14.73
N TYR A 83 2.36 0.96 -16.01
CA TYR A 83 3.14 -0.18 -16.47
C TYR A 83 4.64 -0.02 -16.17
N SER A 84 5.00 -0.07 -14.89
CA SER A 84 6.38 0.03 -14.43
C SER A 84 6.63 -0.82 -13.19
N GLY A 85 7.90 -1.20 -12.98
CA GLY A 85 8.34 -1.79 -11.72
C GLY A 85 8.09 -0.87 -10.52
N GLY A 86 8.15 0.46 -10.73
CA GLY A 86 7.89 1.48 -9.73
C GLY A 86 6.49 1.39 -9.12
N THR A 87 5.46 1.08 -9.92
CA THR A 87 4.10 0.84 -9.41
C THR A 87 4.10 -0.31 -8.39
N THR A 88 4.72 -1.44 -8.73
CA THR A 88 4.77 -2.60 -7.83
C THR A 88 5.46 -2.25 -6.53
N THR A 89 6.63 -1.62 -6.62
CA THR A 89 7.40 -1.20 -5.45
C THR A 89 6.59 -0.22 -4.60
N SER A 90 5.89 0.76 -5.19
CA SER A 90 5.07 1.71 -4.46
C SER A 90 3.96 1.05 -3.63
N PHE A 91 3.31 -0.01 -4.12
CA PHE A 91 2.31 -0.76 -3.35
C PHE A 91 2.91 -1.46 -2.13
N PHE A 92 4.08 -2.09 -2.30
CA PHE A 92 4.79 -2.70 -1.19
C PHE A 92 5.32 -1.68 -0.18
N LEU A 93 5.75 -0.50 -0.63
CA LEU A 93 6.18 0.57 0.25
C LEU A 93 5.03 1.10 1.10
N THR A 94 3.82 1.26 0.54
CA THR A 94 2.62 1.59 1.34
C THR A 94 2.43 0.57 2.47
N MET A 95 2.50 -0.73 2.14
CA MET A 95 2.40 -1.80 3.15
C MET A 95 3.50 -1.70 4.21
N ALA A 96 4.74 -1.44 3.81
CA ALA A 96 5.88 -1.32 4.72
C ALA A 96 5.89 -0.03 5.56
N LEU A 97 5.21 1.03 5.10
CA LEU A 97 5.08 2.30 5.81
C LEU A 97 3.90 2.29 6.80
N SER A 98 2.72 1.84 6.37
CA SER A 98 1.51 1.89 7.19
C SER A 98 1.32 0.64 8.04
N GLY A 99 1.71 -0.54 7.55
CA GLY A 99 1.49 -1.83 8.19
C GLY A 99 2.16 -1.95 9.56
N PRO A 100 3.49 -1.73 9.66
CA PRO A 100 4.19 -1.81 10.94
C PRO A 100 3.71 -0.78 11.96
N LEU A 101 3.38 0.43 11.52
CA LEU A 101 2.85 1.48 12.39
C LEU A 101 1.46 1.12 12.94
N PHE A 102 0.58 0.58 12.10
CA PHE A 102 -0.73 0.10 12.52
C PHE A 102 -0.61 -1.10 13.48
N ALA A 103 0.25 -2.06 13.18
CA ALA A 103 0.53 -3.18 14.07
C ALA A 103 1.09 -2.70 15.42
N ALA A 104 2.02 -1.75 15.41
CA ALA A 104 2.57 -1.14 16.63
C ALA A 104 1.49 -0.47 17.48
N LEU A 105 0.53 0.25 16.86
CA LEU A 105 -0.62 0.84 17.55
C LEU A 105 -1.47 -0.24 18.23
N LEU A 106 -1.86 -1.30 17.51
CA LEU A 106 -2.70 -2.36 18.03
C LEU A 106 -2.02 -3.16 19.16
N LEU A 107 -0.75 -3.55 18.95
CA LEU A 107 0.02 -4.28 19.95
C LEU A 107 0.24 -3.43 21.20
N ARG A 108 0.50 -2.13 21.04
CA ARG A 108 0.64 -1.22 22.17
C ARG A 108 -0.68 -1.00 22.91
N ALA A 109 -1.80 -0.87 22.19
CA ALA A 109 -3.13 -0.78 22.81
C ALA A 109 -3.50 -2.05 23.58
N ALA A 110 -3.02 -3.21 23.13
CA ALA A 110 -3.19 -4.50 23.80
C ALA A 110 -2.13 -4.79 24.89
N ASN A 111 -1.22 -3.85 25.17
CA ASN A 111 -0.08 -4.03 26.09
C ASN A 111 0.82 -5.25 25.77
N VAL A 112 0.93 -5.62 24.49
CA VAL A 112 1.81 -6.68 24.02
C VAL A 112 3.18 -6.10 23.70
N GLU A 113 4.23 -6.76 24.19
CA GLU A 113 5.61 -6.39 23.88
C GLU A 113 6.00 -6.81 22.46
N PHE A 114 6.75 -5.95 21.77
CA PHE A 114 7.25 -6.20 20.42
C PHE A 114 8.52 -5.38 20.16
N ASN A 115 9.31 -5.80 19.17
CA ASN A 115 10.51 -5.08 18.77
C ASN A 115 10.17 -3.84 17.92
N GLY A 116 9.75 -2.76 18.59
CA GLY A 116 9.35 -1.52 17.92
C GLY A 116 10.46 -0.87 17.11
N ARG A 117 11.73 -1.03 17.50
CA ARG A 117 12.88 -0.44 16.80
C ARG A 117 13.11 -1.07 15.43
N PHE A 118 13.07 -2.40 15.34
CA PHE A 118 13.24 -3.12 14.09
C PHE A 118 12.16 -2.76 13.05
N PHE A 119 10.91 -2.73 13.50
CA PHE A 119 9.79 -2.38 12.61
C PHE A 119 9.78 -0.90 12.22
N ALA A 120 10.20 -0.01 13.13
CA ALA A 120 10.39 1.40 12.81
C ALA A 120 11.53 1.59 11.80
N SER A 121 12.67 0.90 11.96
CA SER A 121 13.78 0.99 11.00
C SER A 121 13.41 0.47 9.62
N LEU A 122 12.61 -0.60 9.55
CA LEU A 122 12.06 -1.09 8.28
C LEU A 122 11.17 -0.05 7.59
N SER A 123 10.32 0.64 8.36
CA SER A 123 9.45 1.72 7.85
C SER A 123 10.26 2.93 7.38
N VAL A 124 11.36 3.26 8.07
CA VAL A 124 12.30 4.31 7.66
C VAL A 124 13.00 3.95 6.35
N LEU A 125 13.47 2.71 6.21
CA LEU A 125 14.05 2.24 4.95
C LEU A 125 13.02 2.34 3.81
N ALA A 126 11.77 1.95 4.05
CA ALA A 126 10.69 2.11 3.09
C ALA A 126 10.45 3.59 2.71
N LEU A 127 10.56 4.53 3.66
CA LEU A 127 10.47 5.96 3.37
C LEU A 127 11.58 6.42 2.44
N PHE A 128 12.83 6.02 2.68
CA PHE A 128 13.96 6.37 1.80
C PHE A 128 13.77 5.82 0.37
N VAL A 129 13.35 4.56 0.24
CA VAL A 129 13.04 3.97 -1.07
C VAL A 129 11.87 4.70 -1.73
N SER A 130 10.86 5.14 -0.97
CA SER A 130 9.74 5.94 -1.49
C SER A 130 10.22 7.29 -2.03
N VAL A 131 11.16 7.95 -1.35
CA VAL A 131 11.76 9.20 -1.84
C VAL A 131 12.53 8.95 -3.14
N ALA A 132 13.33 7.89 -3.22
CA ALA A 132 14.06 7.53 -4.43
C ALA A 132 13.11 7.26 -5.61
N LEU A 133 12.02 6.53 -5.41
CA LEU A 133 11.01 6.30 -6.44
C LEU A 133 10.33 7.60 -6.90
N VAL A 134 10.04 8.52 -5.98
CA VAL A 134 9.43 9.82 -6.34
C VAL A 134 10.38 10.66 -7.20
N ILE A 135 11.68 10.64 -6.88
CA ILE A 135 12.70 11.32 -7.68
C ILE A 135 12.80 10.68 -9.07
N GLN A 136 12.91 9.35 -9.14
CA GLN A 136 12.97 8.62 -10.40
C GLN A 136 11.75 8.90 -11.28
N GLN A 137 10.53 8.80 -10.71
CA GLN A 137 9.29 9.13 -11.41
C GLN A 137 9.26 10.59 -11.88
N GLY A 138 9.83 11.51 -11.11
CA GLY A 138 9.97 12.91 -11.50
C GLY A 138 10.90 13.11 -12.71
N VAL A 139 11.98 12.32 -12.82
CA VAL A 139 12.88 12.34 -13.98
C VAL A 139 12.20 11.75 -15.21
N GLU A 140 11.58 10.57 -15.09
CA GLU A 140 10.85 9.91 -16.18
C GLU A 140 9.74 10.80 -16.76
N LEU A 141 8.99 11.52 -15.90
CA LEU A 141 7.96 12.46 -16.33
C LEU A 141 8.53 13.69 -17.07
N ASN A 142 9.77 14.09 -16.78
CA ASN A 142 10.44 15.20 -17.46
C ASN A 142 11.05 14.78 -18.81
N GLU A 143 11.39 13.50 -18.99
CA GLU A 143 11.91 12.95 -20.25
C GLU A 143 10.84 12.69 -21.30
N ILE A 144 9.56 12.54 -20.89
CA ILE A 144 8.40 12.48 -21.80
C ILE A 144 8.10 13.90 -22.35
N GLN A 145 9.03 14.44 -23.15
CA GLN A 145 8.84 15.62 -23.99
C GLN A 145 8.53 15.18 -25.42
N SER A 146 7.33 14.66 -25.67
CA SER A 146 6.80 14.57 -27.03
C SER A 146 5.69 15.60 -27.24
N SER A 147 5.65 16.15 -28.46
CA SER A 147 5.18 17.46 -28.88
C SER A 147 3.69 17.83 -28.65
N VAL A 148 2.91 17.08 -27.88
CA VAL A 148 1.45 17.32 -27.78
C VAL A 148 0.93 17.61 -26.37
N GLN A 149 1.49 17.10 -25.27
CA GLN A 149 1.07 17.49 -23.91
C GLN A 149 2.21 17.31 -22.88
N ARG A 150 2.54 18.36 -22.12
CA ARG A 150 3.42 18.25 -20.94
C ARG A 150 2.74 17.33 -19.92
N ALA A 151 3.35 16.18 -19.61
CA ALA A 151 2.84 15.27 -18.58
C ALA A 151 2.68 15.97 -17.21
N GLY A 152 3.56 16.93 -16.91
CA GLY A 152 3.48 17.81 -15.73
C GLY A 152 2.32 18.81 -15.71
N ALA A 153 1.61 19.03 -16.83
CA ALA A 153 0.43 19.89 -16.89
C ALA A 153 -0.89 19.17 -16.53
N ARG A 154 -0.89 17.83 -16.42
CA ARG A 154 -2.10 17.06 -16.03
C ARG A 154 -2.38 17.05 -14.53
N VAL A 155 -1.35 17.21 -13.69
CA VAL A 155 -1.52 17.30 -12.24
C VAL A 155 -0.97 18.65 -11.76
N PRO A 156 -1.84 19.66 -11.55
CA PRO A 156 -1.40 20.95 -11.02
C PRO A 156 -0.69 20.72 -9.68
N ASN A 157 0.46 21.38 -9.49
CA ASN A 157 1.25 21.31 -8.26
C ASN A 157 1.80 19.91 -7.88
N TYR A 158 2.08 19.04 -8.86
CA TYR A 158 2.67 17.70 -8.62
C TYR A 158 3.84 17.71 -7.61
N ALA A 159 4.82 18.61 -7.79
CA ALA A 159 5.97 18.73 -6.91
C ALA A 159 5.57 19.09 -5.47
N ALA A 160 4.66 20.06 -5.30
CA ALA A 160 4.19 20.46 -3.97
C ALA A 160 3.42 19.34 -3.28
N LEU A 161 2.61 18.58 -4.02
CA LEU A 161 1.88 17.42 -3.48
C LEU A 161 2.84 16.29 -3.06
N GLN A 162 3.91 16.03 -3.83
CA GLN A 162 4.95 15.07 -3.43
C GLN A 162 5.69 15.55 -2.17
N ILE A 163 6.00 16.84 -2.05
CA ILE A 163 6.62 17.41 -0.83
C ILE A 163 5.70 17.19 0.38
N TRP A 164 4.41 17.53 0.27
CA TRP A 164 3.44 17.32 1.34
C TRP A 164 3.30 15.84 1.71
N ARG A 165 3.26 14.95 0.73
CA ARG A 165 3.26 13.50 0.95
C ARG A 165 4.46 13.07 1.80
N ILE A 166 5.68 13.41 1.38
CA ILE A 166 6.90 13.01 2.10
C ILE A 166 6.94 13.64 3.49
N ALA A 167 6.55 14.91 3.64
CA ALA A 167 6.49 15.58 4.93
C ALA A 167 5.52 14.90 5.91
N LEU A 168 4.34 14.50 5.44
CA LEU A 168 3.34 13.77 6.23
C LEU A 168 3.83 12.38 6.61
N LEU A 169 4.41 11.63 5.68
CA LEU A 169 5.00 10.31 5.97
C LEU A 169 6.12 10.41 7.02
N ALA A 170 7.04 11.37 6.85
CA ALA A 170 8.15 11.59 7.77
C ALA A 170 7.67 12.01 9.17
N SER A 171 6.69 12.91 9.24
CA SER A 171 6.09 13.36 10.49
C SER A 171 5.32 12.24 11.19
N GLY A 172 4.58 11.43 10.43
CA GLY A 172 3.85 10.27 10.94
C GLY A 172 4.77 9.21 11.54
N LEU A 173 5.88 8.89 10.87
CA LEU A 173 6.91 8.01 11.42
C LEU A 173 7.65 8.65 12.60
N GLY A 174 7.84 9.98 12.59
CA GLY A 174 8.40 10.74 13.70
C GLY A 174 7.63 10.55 15.00
N CYS A 175 6.29 10.50 14.94
CA CYS A 175 5.44 10.22 16.12
C CYS A 175 5.72 8.86 16.78
N TRP A 176 6.29 7.92 16.03
CA TRP A 176 6.71 6.61 16.53
C TRP A 176 8.19 6.58 16.93
N ILE A 177 9.06 7.17 16.12
CA ILE A 177 10.52 7.12 16.27
C ILE A 177 11.00 8.04 17.42
N CYS A 178 10.45 9.24 17.56
CA CYS A 178 10.90 10.20 18.58
C CYS A 178 10.84 9.64 20.01
N PRO A 179 9.76 8.97 20.45
CA PRO A 179 9.74 8.26 21.73
C PRO A 179 10.82 7.16 21.83
N LEU A 180 11.01 6.36 20.77
CA LEU A 180 11.99 5.27 20.75
C LEU A 180 13.43 5.75 20.89
N CYS A 181 13.78 6.88 20.26
CA CYS A 181 15.08 7.54 20.39
C CYS A 181 15.32 8.09 21.80
N ARG A 182 14.25 8.48 22.51
CA ARG A 182 14.30 8.91 23.91
C ARG A 182 14.28 7.75 24.91
N ASN A 183 14.40 6.51 24.43
CA ASN A 183 14.22 5.28 25.22
C ASN A 183 12.86 5.22 25.94
N GLN A 184 11.84 5.90 25.41
CA GLN A 184 10.48 5.89 25.93
C GLN A 184 9.61 4.95 25.10
N THR A 185 8.60 4.37 25.76
CA THR A 185 7.58 3.59 25.06
C THR A 185 6.66 4.55 24.30
N PRO A 186 6.43 4.34 22.98
CA PRO A 186 5.50 5.15 22.22
C PRO A 186 4.09 5.03 22.81
N ARG A 187 3.43 6.17 23.03
CA ARG A 187 2.06 6.20 23.55
C ARG A 187 1.08 5.82 22.43
N PRO A 188 -0.03 5.10 22.72
CA PRO A 188 -1.05 4.79 21.71
C PRO A 188 -1.55 6.04 20.96
N GLY A 189 -1.74 7.16 21.67
CA GLY A 189 -2.17 8.42 21.05
C GLY A 189 -1.17 8.97 20.03
N SER A 190 0.14 8.87 20.29
CA SER A 190 1.15 9.34 19.32
C SER A 190 1.21 8.42 18.10
N LEU A 191 1.10 7.10 18.29
CA LEU A 191 1.02 6.13 17.20
C LEU A 191 -0.24 6.33 16.34
N PHE A 192 -1.37 6.66 16.96
CA PHE A 192 -2.63 6.95 16.26
C PHE A 192 -2.52 8.20 15.39
N ILE A 193 -2.01 9.31 15.94
CA ILE A 193 -1.74 10.52 15.16
C ILE A 193 -0.75 10.21 14.03
N GLY A 194 0.31 9.47 14.34
CA GLY A 194 1.28 9.03 13.34
C GLY A 194 0.65 8.25 12.19
N LEU A 195 -0.26 7.33 12.50
CA LEU A 195 -1.00 6.55 11.51
C LEU A 195 -1.87 7.43 10.62
N LEU A 196 -2.60 8.40 11.20
CA LEU A 196 -3.41 9.33 10.41
C LEU A 196 -2.57 10.16 9.44
N LEU A 197 -1.40 10.63 9.88
CA LEU A 197 -0.47 11.36 9.02
C LEU A 197 0.08 10.47 7.89
N VAL A 198 0.48 9.23 8.19
CA VAL A 198 0.93 8.28 7.18
C VAL A 198 -0.17 7.99 6.18
N LEU A 199 -1.40 7.72 6.64
CA LEU A 199 -2.55 7.48 5.76
C LEU A 199 -2.85 8.69 4.88
N ALA A 200 -2.80 9.91 5.42
CA ALA A 200 -2.98 11.12 4.63
C ALA A 200 -1.91 11.26 3.53
N GLY A 201 -0.64 10.99 3.86
CA GLY A 201 0.45 10.98 2.88
C GLY A 201 0.27 9.91 1.79
N GLU A 202 -0.12 8.70 2.17
CA GLU A 202 -0.42 7.61 1.23
C GLU A 202 -1.63 7.93 0.34
N LEU A 203 -2.67 8.58 0.88
CA LEU A 203 -3.82 9.03 0.08
C LEU A 203 -3.42 10.08 -0.96
N ILE A 204 -2.54 11.03 -0.61
CA ILE A 204 -1.97 11.95 -1.60
C ILE A 204 -1.20 11.18 -2.66
N GLY A 205 -0.35 10.22 -2.27
CA GLY A 205 0.39 9.36 -3.20
C GLY A 205 -0.51 8.59 -4.16
N ARG A 206 -1.63 8.05 -3.65
CA ARG A 206 -2.64 7.37 -4.48
C ARG A 206 -3.38 8.33 -5.39
N GLY A 207 -3.73 9.53 -4.90
CA GLY A 207 -4.32 10.59 -5.72
C GLY A 207 -3.41 10.98 -6.89
N LEU A 208 -2.10 11.14 -6.63
CA LEU A 208 -1.10 11.40 -7.66
C LEU A 208 -0.97 10.24 -8.65
N PHE A 209 -0.94 9.00 -8.15
CA PHE A 209 -0.88 7.80 -8.99
C PHE A 209 -2.07 7.73 -9.97
N TYR A 210 -3.29 7.98 -9.51
CA TYR A 210 -4.47 8.00 -10.38
C TYR A 210 -4.50 9.22 -11.31
N GLY A 211 -4.03 10.39 -10.84
CA GLY A 211 -3.93 11.60 -11.66
C GLY A 211 -2.93 11.49 -12.82
N LEU A 212 -1.95 10.60 -12.70
CA LEU A 212 -0.97 10.28 -13.75
C LEU A 212 -1.49 9.27 -14.78
N HIS A 213 -2.75 8.86 -14.74
CA HIS A 213 -3.32 7.96 -15.75
C HIS A 213 -3.23 8.59 -17.15
N MET A 214 -2.47 7.93 -18.04
CA MET A 214 -2.37 8.31 -19.45
C MET A 214 -2.54 7.06 -20.31
N THR A 215 -3.58 7.05 -21.15
CA THR A 215 -3.80 5.98 -22.13
C THR A 215 -3.12 6.32 -23.44
N VAL A 216 -2.30 5.41 -23.96
CA VAL A 216 -1.79 5.47 -25.33
C VAL A 216 -2.77 4.76 -26.26
N GLY A 217 -2.96 5.30 -27.47
CA GLY A 217 -3.84 4.69 -28.50
C GLY A 217 -5.21 5.33 -28.66
N VAL A 218 -5.55 6.37 -27.87
CA VAL A 218 -6.65 7.27 -28.23
C VAL A 218 -6.06 8.36 -29.12
N ALA A 219 -6.29 8.28 -30.43
CA ALA A 219 -6.17 9.44 -31.29
C ALA A 219 -7.16 10.48 -30.74
N ILE A 220 -6.64 11.52 -30.10
CA ILE A 220 -7.42 12.74 -29.90
C ILE A 220 -7.56 13.29 -31.31
N ALA A 221 -8.66 12.96 -31.97
CA ALA A 221 -9.05 13.62 -33.20
C ALA A 221 -9.19 15.10 -32.85
N GLY A 222 -8.23 15.90 -33.33
CA GLY A 222 -8.40 17.35 -33.46
C GLY A 222 -9.43 17.65 -34.53
#